data_AF-A0A1Y3XRP1-F1
#
_entry.id   AF-A0A1Y3XRP1-F1
#
_cell.length_a   1.000
_cell.length_b   1.000
_cell.length_c   1.000
_cell.angle_alpha   90.00
_cell.angle_beta   90.00
_cell.angle_gamma   90.00
#
_symmetry.space_group_name_H-M   'P 1'
#
loop_
_entity.id
_entity.type
_entity.pdbx_description
1 polymer ?
#
loop_
_entity_poly.entity_id
_entity_poly.type
_entity_poly.pdbx_seq_one_letter_code
_entity_poly.pdbx_strand_id
1 'polypeptide(L)'
;MERITEKDSSGRWSIPSEQSEAAAARLAAFENAYERLIARQSEIAAKMEALKAQGKQKTAQFRELFGEKLMNQNTLALWETYGVR
;
A
#
# COMPACT_ATOMS: atom_id res chain seq x y z
N MET A 1 13.02 -12.42 0.04
CA MET A 1 12.94 -12.12 -1.41
C MET A 1 14.34 -11.88 -1.91
N GLU A 2 14.71 -12.47 -3.05
CA GLU A 2 15.99 -12.16 -3.70
C GLU A 2 15.94 -10.77 -4.35
N ARG A 3 16.95 -9.96 -4.08
CA ARG A 3 17.03 -8.57 -4.52
C ARG A 3 17.49 -8.50 -5.98
N ILE A 4 16.69 -7.88 -6.85
CA ILE A 4 17.04 -7.64 -8.26
C ILE A 4 17.84 -6.34 -8.45
N THR A 5 17.63 -5.35 -7.57
CA THR A 5 18.28 -4.04 -7.70
C THR A 5 19.70 -4.05 -7.15
N GLU A 6 20.63 -3.58 -7.96
CA GLU A 6 22.04 -3.40 -7.58
C GLU A 6 22.32 -1.92 -7.31
N LYS A 7 23.19 -1.65 -6.33
CA LYS A 7 23.67 -0.29 -6.04
C LYS A 7 25.14 -0.23 -6.39
N ASP A 8 25.50 0.67 -7.30
CA ASP A 8 26.91 0.89 -7.59
C ASP A 8 27.61 1.74 -6.50
N SER A 9 28.93 1.91 -6.62
CA SER A 9 29.73 2.72 -5.72
C SER A 9 29.37 4.21 -5.74
N SER A 10 28.71 4.69 -6.80
CA SER A 10 28.17 6.05 -6.90
C SER A 10 26.80 6.20 -6.21
N GLY A 11 26.21 5.08 -5.78
CA GLY A 11 24.93 5.02 -5.12
C GLY A 11 23.73 4.95 -6.07
N ARG A 12 23.95 4.79 -7.38
CA ARG A 12 22.89 4.65 -8.38
C ARG A 12 22.32 3.24 -8.35
N TRP A 13 21.01 3.14 -8.49
CA TRP A 13 20.30 1.86 -8.63
C TRP A 13 20.26 1.43 -10.09
N SER A 14 20.55 0.16 -10.35
CA SER A 14 20.42 -0.49 -11.66
C SER A 14 19.69 -1.82 -11.53
N ILE A 15 19.20 -2.32 -12.66
CA ILE A 15 18.65 -3.66 -12.82
C ILE A 15 19.51 -4.36 -13.89
N PRO A 16 20.00 -5.58 -13.64
CA PRO A 16 20.67 -6.37 -14.66
C PRO A 16 19.77 -6.62 -15.87
N SER A 17 20.31 -6.46 -17.08
CA SER A 17 19.52 -6.47 -18.32
C SER A 17 18.65 -7.72 -18.49
N GLU A 18 19.18 -8.87 -18.09
CA GLU A 18 18.54 -10.19 -18.14
C GLU A 18 17.39 -10.35 -17.13
N GLN A 19 17.29 -9.47 -16.14
CA GLN A 19 16.23 -9.45 -15.13
C GLN A 19 15.21 -8.32 -15.35
N SER A 20 15.32 -7.56 -16.44
CA SER A 20 14.47 -6.37 -16.69
C SER A 20 12.98 -6.70 -16.70
N GLU A 21 12.58 -7.81 -17.35
CA GLU A 21 11.17 -8.23 -17.40
C GLU A 21 10.65 -8.66 -16.01
N ALA A 22 11.46 -9.42 -15.26
CA ALA A 22 11.13 -9.83 -13.91
C ALA A 22 11.02 -8.62 -12.96
N ALA A 23 11.89 -7.62 -13.13
CA ALA A 23 11.83 -6.38 -12.38
C ALA A 23 10.56 -5.59 -12.70
N ALA A 24 10.19 -5.48 -13.98
CA ALA A 24 8.96 -4.81 -14.41
C ALA A 24 7.72 -5.49 -13.84
N ALA A 25 7.65 -6.83 -13.86
CA ALA A 25 6.54 -7.57 -13.28
C ALA A 25 6.42 -7.36 -11.76
N ARG A 26 7.54 -7.31 -11.03
CA ARG A 26 7.54 -7.02 -9.59
C ARG A 26 7.14 -5.59 -9.28
N LEU A 27 7.56 -4.63 -10.10
CA LEU A 27 7.16 -3.23 -9.95
C LEU A 27 5.65 -3.09 -10.19
N ALA A 28 5.12 -3.68 -11.26
CA ALA A 28 3.68 -3.65 -11.55
C ALA A 28 2.86 -4.28 -10.41
N ALA A 29 3.32 -5.41 -9.84
CA ALA A 29 2.64 -6.02 -8.70
C ALA A 29 2.64 -5.11 -7.46
N PHE A 30 3.74 -4.38 -7.24
CA PHE A 30 3.86 -3.42 -6.15
C PHE A 30 2.96 -2.19 -6.35
N GLU A 31 2.94 -1.63 -7.56
CA GLU A 31 2.07 -0.52 -7.95
C GLU A 31 0.59 -0.89 -7.80
N ASN A 32 0.18 -2.07 -8.31
CA ASN A 32 -1.17 -2.58 -8.12
C ASN A 32 -1.56 -2.73 -6.64
N ALA A 33 -0.63 -3.19 -5.80
CA ALA A 33 -0.87 -3.30 -4.36
C ALA A 33 -1.03 -1.93 -3.70
N TYR A 34 -0.21 -0.95 -4.11
CA TYR A 34 -0.31 0.43 -3.64
C TYR A 34 -1.66 1.07 -4.01
N GLU A 35 -2.03 1.00 -5.29
CA GLU A 35 -3.30 1.52 -5.79
C GLU A 35 -4.49 0.87 -5.09
N ARG A 36 -4.45 -0.46 -4.91
CA ARG A 36 -5.49 -1.19 -4.18
C ARG A 36 -5.64 -0.69 -2.75
N LEU A 37 -4.52 -0.41 -2.06
CA LEU A 37 -4.53 0.06 -0.68
C LEU A 37 -5.14 1.47 -0.56
N ILE A 38 -4.78 2.38 -1.47
CA ILE A 38 -5.34 3.74 -1.56
C ILE A 38 -6.85 3.69 -1.86
N ALA A 39 -7.26 2.89 -2.85
CA ALA A 39 -8.67 2.71 -3.18
C ALA A 39 -9.44 2.15 -1.97
N ARG A 40 -8.87 1.14 -1.29
CA ARG A 40 -9.49 0.52 -0.12
C ARG A 40 -9.63 1.50 1.05
N GLN A 41 -8.66 2.37 1.27
CA GLN A 41 -8.75 3.43 2.28
C GLN A 41 -9.94 4.36 2.02
N SER A 42 -10.13 4.76 0.77
CA SER A 42 -11.25 5.61 0.34
C SER A 42 -12.60 4.91 0.52
N GLU A 43 -12.69 3.63 0.11
CA GLU A 43 -13.89 2.81 0.32
C GLU A 43 -14.25 2.67 1.81
N ILE A 44 -13.27 2.38 2.67
CA ILE A 44 -13.48 2.22 4.11
C ILE A 44 -14.01 3.52 4.70
N ALA A 45 -13.40 4.67 4.34
CA ALA A 45 -13.86 5.97 4.81
C ALA A 45 -15.33 6.20 4.45
N ALA A 46 -15.72 5.95 3.20
CA ALA A 46 -17.11 6.10 2.76
C ALA A 46 -18.08 5.16 3.52
N LYS A 47 -17.71 3.88 3.69
CA LYS A 47 -18.52 2.91 4.46
C LYS A 47 -18.68 3.31 5.92
N MET A 48 -17.61 3.81 6.54
CA MET A 48 -17.65 4.29 7.92
C MET A 48 -18.56 5.51 8.07
N GLU A 49 -18.51 6.47 7.15
CA GLU A 49 -19.42 7.62 7.16
C GLU A 49 -20.90 7.20 7.01
N ALA A 50 -21.19 6.24 6.13
CA ALA A 50 -22.55 5.68 6.01
C ALA A 50 -23.04 5.01 7.30
N LEU A 51 -22.16 4.29 8.01
CA LEU A 51 -22.49 3.69 9.31
C LEU A 51 -22.69 4.76 10.40
N LYS A 52 -21.91 5.85 10.38
CA LYS A 52 -22.08 6.99 11.29
C LYS A 52 -23.45 7.64 11.11
N ALA A 53 -23.86 7.89 9.87
CA ALA A 53 -25.17 8.46 9.55
C ALA A 53 -26.35 7.59 10.06
N GLN A 54 -26.14 6.28 10.16
CA GLN A 54 -27.10 5.34 10.72
C GLN A 54 -26.98 5.15 12.25
N GLY A 55 -26.10 5.90 12.94
CA GLY A 55 -25.85 5.74 14.38
C GLY A 55 -25.08 4.46 14.77
N LYS A 56 -24.49 3.73 13.81
CA LYS A 56 -23.91 2.38 14.02
C LYS A 56 -22.42 2.38 14.40
N GLN A 57 -21.94 3.42 15.07
CA GLN A 57 -20.51 3.59 15.39
C GLN A 57 -19.96 2.59 16.42
N LYS A 58 -20.83 2.00 17.24
CA LYS A 58 -20.43 1.04 18.30
C LYS A 58 -20.46 -0.42 17.85
N THR A 59 -20.84 -0.68 16.59
CA THR A 59 -20.97 -2.04 16.04
C THR A 59 -19.63 -2.71 15.79
N ALA A 60 -19.60 -4.04 15.74
CA ALA A 60 -18.40 -4.81 15.37
C ALA A 60 -17.88 -4.40 13.99
N GLN A 61 -18.78 -4.28 13.01
CA GLN A 61 -18.45 -3.85 11.65
C GLN A 61 -17.71 -2.50 11.61
N PHE A 62 -18.16 -1.51 12.38
CA PHE A 62 -17.49 -0.21 12.42
C PHE A 62 -16.08 -0.33 13.02
N ARG A 63 -15.91 -1.13 14.08
CA ARG A 63 -14.60 -1.35 14.73
C ARG A 63 -13.63 -2.08 13.81
N GLU A 64 -14.10 -3.08 13.06
CA GLU A 64 -13.32 -3.80 12.05
C GLU A 64 -12.83 -2.86 10.94
N LEU A 65 -13.74 -2.08 10.36
CA LEU A 65 -13.40 -1.08 9.34
C LEU A 65 -12.42 -0.03 9.87
N PHE A 66 -12.59 0.41 11.11
CA PHE A 66 -11.66 1.35 11.73
C PHE A 66 -10.26 0.74 11.93
N GLY A 67 -10.19 -0.50 12.40
CA GLY A 67 -8.93 -1.25 12.52
C GLY A 67 -8.22 -1.40 11.17
N GLU A 68 -8.96 -1.80 10.14
CA GLU A 68 -8.44 -1.90 8.77
C GLU A 68 -7.93 -0.55 8.25
N LYS A 69 -8.66 0.54 8.50
CA LYS A 69 -8.23 1.90 8.12
C LYS A 69 -6.88 2.27 8.74
N LEU A 70 -6.71 2.02 10.04
CA LEU A 70 -5.46 2.32 10.77
C LEU A 70 -4.30 1.48 10.25
N MET A 71 -4.53 0.19 9.98
CA MET A 71 -3.51 -0.70 9.43
C MET A 71 -3.07 -0.26 8.02
N ASN A 72 -4.00 0.15 7.18
CA ASN A 72 -3.70 0.69 5.85
C ASN A 72 -2.90 2.01 5.95
N GLN A 73 -3.31 2.91 6.85
CA GLN A 73 -2.59 4.16 7.13
C GLN A 73 -1.15 3.90 7.59
N ASN A 74 -0.95 2.97 8.53
CA ASN A 74 0.38 2.61 9.01
C ASN A 74 1.25 2.02 7.91
N THR A 75 0.67 1.22 7.01
CA THR A 75 1.39 0.61 5.89
C THR A 75 1.84 1.67 4.88
N LEU A 76 0.95 2.60 4.51
CA LEU A 76 1.29 3.71 3.62
C LEU A 76 2.36 4.62 4.24
N ALA A 77 2.21 4.97 5.52
CA ALA A 77 3.21 5.77 6.23
C ALA A 77 4.59 5.07 6.27
N LEU A 78 4.62 3.76 6.48
CA LEU A 78 5.86 2.99 6.40
C LEU A 78 6.48 3.08 5.00
N TRP A 79 5.70 2.89 3.94
CA TRP A 79 6.17 2.99 2.56
C TRP A 79 6.70 4.38 2.19
N GLU A 80 6.05 5.45 2.68
CA GLU A 80 6.52 6.82 2.52
C GLU A 80 7.92 7.02 3.11
N THR A 81 8.27 6.36 4.24
CA THR A 81 9.64 6.43 4.81
C THR A 81 10.72 5.87 3.89
N TYR A 82 10.35 5.03 2.92
CA TYR A 82 11.24 4.49 1.89
C TYR A 82 11.11 5.23 0.55
N GLY A 83 10.33 6.31 0.48
CA GLY A 83 10.11 7.11 -0.72
C GLY A 83 9.13 6.49 -1.72
N VAL A 84 8.35 5.50 -1.31
CA VAL A 84 7.28 4.91 -2.12
C VAL A 84 6.03 5.78 -2.00
N ARG A 85 5.47 6.19 -3.13
CA ARG A 85 4.28 7.05 -3.25
C ARG A 85 3.61 6.86 -4.60
#